data_AF-A0A9P5CZQ2-F1
#
_entry.id   AF-A0A9P5CZQ2-F1
#
_cell.length_a   1.000
_cell.length_b   1.000
_cell.length_c   1.000
_cell.angle_alpha   90.00
_cell.angle_beta   90.00
_cell.angle_gamma   90.00
#
_symmetry.space_group_name_H-M   'P 1'
#
loop_
_entity.id
_entity.type
_entity.pdbx_description
1 polymer ?
#
loop_
_entity_poly.entity_id
_entity_poly.type
_entity_poly.pdbx_seq_one_letter_code
_entity_poly.pdbx_strand_id
1 'polypeptide(L)'
;MSLDPTFHAKHDQRLHGDRRTTPHSHADCLSLFTSSKSITYLNHEATTVRLTSPSGPRTTFRIFGSPYSPRCGLWGFSYDRDTTTAELSSHEASPPPEQRQHEPSATRLWESIPSTADIVVTHTPPRGHLDDRAGAVTGAGCEALRRRLARVRPILSVCGHVHGGRGAQRVSWPAAPDSGGGDEARDAVVVTPWEDPSPEATSSKMSLVDLTGRRGGAAAAAALASKAASAFGSGSGAAAASAAAYRERKETCIVNAAIVGTDYPHIGGKQLNKPIVVDVELPVWEEDVPDEQASTA
;
A
#
# COMPACT_ATOMS: atom_id res chain seq x y z
N MET A 1 3.99 -1.68 -23.83
CA MET A 1 4.91 -1.42 -22.69
C MET A 1 4.26 -1.88 -21.40
N SER A 2 4.82 -2.94 -20.81
CA SER A 2 4.40 -3.51 -19.52
C SER A 2 5.65 -3.85 -18.70
N LEU A 3 5.61 -3.54 -17.40
CA LEU A 3 6.66 -3.96 -16.46
C LEU A 3 6.45 -5.39 -15.93
N ASP A 4 5.32 -6.03 -16.28
CA ASP A 4 5.10 -7.45 -16.03
C ASP A 4 5.71 -8.26 -17.19
N PRO A 5 6.76 -9.06 -16.96
CA PRO A 5 7.44 -9.82 -18.02
C PRO A 5 6.55 -10.91 -18.63
N THR A 6 5.72 -11.57 -17.81
CA THR A 6 4.83 -12.65 -18.26
C THR A 6 3.69 -12.09 -19.10
N PHE A 7 3.09 -10.99 -18.64
CA PHE A 7 2.05 -10.29 -19.40
C PHE A 7 2.60 -9.71 -20.71
N HIS A 8 3.80 -9.10 -20.66
CA HIS A 8 4.47 -8.59 -21.85
C HIS A 8 4.67 -9.71 -22.88
N ALA A 9 5.28 -10.83 -22.48
CA ALA A 9 5.53 -11.95 -23.39
C ALA A 9 4.26 -12.50 -24.05
N LYS A 10 3.12 -12.51 -23.33
CA LYS A 10 1.84 -13.05 -23.82
C LYS A 10 1.01 -12.07 -24.65
N HIS A 11 1.10 -10.76 -24.39
CA HIS A 11 0.13 -9.79 -24.91
C HIS A 11 0.71 -8.64 -25.72
N ASP A 12 2.03 -8.50 -25.82
CA ASP A 12 2.68 -7.39 -26.53
C ASP A 12 2.21 -7.25 -27.99
N GLN A 13 2.17 -8.35 -28.75
CA GLN A 13 1.69 -8.36 -30.15
C GLN A 13 0.23 -7.92 -30.29
N ARG A 14 -0.64 -8.30 -29.33
CA ARG A 14 -2.07 -7.99 -29.36
C ARG A 14 -2.36 -6.54 -28.99
N LEU A 15 -1.59 -5.95 -28.08
CA LEU A 15 -1.81 -4.60 -27.57
C LEU A 15 -1.21 -3.51 -28.47
N HIS A 16 -0.19 -3.83 -29.28
CA HIS A 16 0.55 -2.84 -30.07
C HIS A 16 0.38 -2.94 -31.59
N GLY A 17 -0.21 -4.03 -32.12
CA GLY A 17 -0.47 -4.20 -33.55
C GLY A 17 0.80 -4.06 -34.42
N ASP A 18 0.64 -3.74 -35.71
CA ASP A 18 1.76 -3.56 -36.64
C ASP A 18 2.34 -2.13 -36.68
N ARG A 19 1.91 -1.25 -35.76
CA ARG A 19 2.46 0.11 -35.59
C ARG A 19 3.78 0.05 -34.82
N ARG A 20 4.80 -0.58 -35.43
CA ARG A 20 6.18 -0.70 -34.93
C ARG A 20 6.99 0.60 -35.01
N THR A 21 6.46 1.69 -34.50
CA THR A 21 7.34 2.78 -34.02
C THR A 21 7.71 2.44 -32.58
N THR A 22 8.76 1.63 -32.46
CA THR A 22 9.49 1.20 -31.24
C THR A 22 8.73 0.37 -30.19
N PRO A 23 8.86 -0.98 -30.19
CA PRO A 23 8.69 -1.74 -28.96
C PRO A 23 9.88 -1.45 -28.05
N HIS A 24 9.66 -0.80 -26.91
CA HIS A 24 10.59 -0.89 -25.78
C HIS A 24 10.43 -2.29 -25.23
N SER A 25 11.48 -3.11 -25.28
CA SER A 25 11.45 -4.43 -24.66
C SER A 25 11.09 -4.30 -23.18
N HIS A 26 10.57 -5.35 -22.55
CA HIS A 26 10.36 -5.36 -21.10
C HIS A 26 11.60 -4.85 -20.34
N ALA A 27 12.80 -5.24 -20.78
CA ALA A 27 14.06 -4.80 -20.20
C ALA A 27 14.28 -3.29 -20.35
N ASP A 28 14.00 -2.72 -21.53
CA ASP A 28 14.11 -1.27 -21.75
C ASP A 28 13.12 -0.50 -20.87
N CYS A 29 11.88 -0.98 -20.77
CA CYS A 29 10.87 -0.37 -19.90
C CYS A 29 11.29 -0.41 -18.43
N LEU A 30 11.78 -1.55 -17.96
CA LEU A 30 12.26 -1.72 -16.59
C LEU A 30 13.47 -0.81 -16.31
N SER A 31 14.38 -0.67 -17.29
CA SER A 31 15.59 0.14 -17.16
C SER A 31 15.30 1.61 -16.87
N LEU A 32 14.17 2.16 -17.36
CA LEU A 32 13.75 3.53 -17.07
C LEU A 32 13.56 3.80 -15.57
N PHE A 33 13.19 2.76 -14.81
CA PHE A 33 12.98 2.85 -13.37
C PHE A 33 14.20 2.38 -12.58
N THR A 34 14.87 1.32 -13.02
CA THR A 34 15.98 0.70 -12.26
C THR A 34 17.33 1.36 -12.48
N SER A 35 17.53 2.10 -13.57
CA SER A 35 18.79 2.83 -13.83
C SER A 35 18.90 4.16 -13.07
N SER A 36 17.78 4.69 -12.58
CA SER A 36 17.77 5.97 -11.88
C SER A 36 18.16 5.82 -10.42
N LYS A 37 19.10 6.66 -9.95
CA LYS A 37 19.47 6.75 -8.53
C LYS A 37 18.41 7.44 -7.67
N SER A 38 17.47 8.17 -8.28
CA SER A 38 16.41 8.90 -7.57
C SER A 38 15.12 8.10 -7.44
N ILE A 39 15.04 6.91 -8.05
CA ILE A 39 13.86 6.05 -8.03
C ILE A 39 14.21 4.76 -7.29
N THR A 40 13.43 4.45 -6.27
CA THR A 40 13.41 3.11 -5.68
C THR A 40 12.23 2.37 -6.28
N TYR A 41 12.50 1.48 -7.24
CA TYR A 41 11.49 0.63 -7.83
C TYR A 41 11.21 -0.56 -6.91
N LEU A 42 9.94 -0.82 -6.60
CA LEU A 42 9.51 -1.93 -5.77
C LEU A 42 8.56 -2.84 -6.56
N ASN A 43 8.94 -4.10 -6.74
CA ASN A 43 8.12 -5.10 -7.42
C ASN A 43 7.74 -6.25 -6.48
N HIS A 44 6.74 -5.99 -5.62
CA HIS A 44 6.31 -6.92 -4.57
C HIS A 44 7.43 -7.23 -3.57
N GLU A 45 8.01 -6.15 -3.02
CA GLU A 45 9.15 -6.24 -2.11
C GLU A 45 9.11 -5.13 -1.05
N ALA A 46 9.88 -5.32 0.01
CA ALA A 46 10.07 -4.34 1.08
C ALA A 46 11.48 -3.77 1.06
N THR A 47 11.61 -2.51 1.45
CA THR A 47 12.90 -1.88 1.72
C THR A 47 12.82 -0.92 2.89
N THR A 48 13.98 -0.53 3.41
CA THR A 48 14.11 0.50 4.43
C THR A 48 14.60 1.77 3.77
N VAL A 49 13.83 2.85 3.87
CA VAL A 49 14.22 4.17 3.38
C VAL A 49 14.85 4.95 4.53
N ARG A 50 16.02 5.52 4.29
CA ARG A 50 16.72 6.40 5.23
C ARG A 50 16.90 7.78 4.61
N LEU A 51 16.29 8.78 5.24
CA LEU A 51 16.50 10.17 4.87
C LEU A 51 17.75 10.68 5.58
N THR A 52 18.83 10.90 4.83
CA THR A 52 20.17 11.20 5.38
C THR A 52 20.58 12.66 5.20
N SER A 53 19.69 13.55 4.75
CA SER A 53 20.02 14.97 4.64
C SER A 53 20.45 15.51 6.01
N PRO A 54 21.62 16.17 6.14
CA PRO A 54 22.07 16.74 7.41
C PRO A 54 21.12 17.78 8.00
N SER A 55 20.40 18.50 7.13
CA SER A 55 19.35 19.46 7.51
C SER A 55 17.95 18.86 7.52
N GLY A 56 17.83 17.56 7.21
CA GLY A 56 16.55 16.86 7.12
C GLY A 56 16.12 16.21 8.44
N PRO A 57 14.95 15.56 8.46
CA PRO A 57 14.37 14.99 9.67
C PRO A 57 15.12 13.76 10.21
N ARG A 58 16.17 13.28 9.52
CA ARG A 58 16.92 12.06 9.87
C ARG A 58 15.99 10.91 10.24
N THR A 59 15.11 10.56 9.32
CA THR A 59 14.07 9.53 9.52
C THR A 59 14.46 8.22 8.84
N THR A 60 14.12 7.11 9.49
CA THR A 60 14.18 5.77 8.87
C THR A 60 12.83 5.08 8.96
N PHE A 61 12.34 4.52 7.86
CA PHE A 61 11.05 3.81 7.82
C PHE A 61 11.06 2.67 6.80
N ARG A 62 10.20 1.67 7.03
CA ARG A 62 10.03 0.51 6.15
C ARG A 62 8.85 0.70 5.22
N ILE A 63 9.09 0.51 3.94
CA ILE A 63 8.06 0.56 2.89
C ILE A 63 7.95 -0.80 2.22
N PHE A 64 6.74 -1.25 1.96
CA PHE A 64 6.45 -2.38 1.08
C PHE A 64 5.72 -1.87 -0.16
N GLY A 65 6.13 -2.32 -1.35
CA GLY A 65 5.53 -1.92 -2.62
C GLY A 65 5.12 -3.13 -3.46
N SER A 66 3.90 -3.13 -4.02
CA SER A 66 3.46 -4.21 -4.90
C SER A 66 2.57 -3.74 -6.06
N PRO A 67 2.85 -4.16 -7.31
CA PRO A 67 2.03 -3.83 -8.46
C PRO A 67 0.81 -4.74 -8.64
N TYR A 68 0.71 -5.82 -7.85
CA TYR A 68 -0.29 -6.85 -8.05
C TYR A 68 -1.71 -6.37 -7.74
N SER A 69 -2.67 -6.82 -8.53
CA SER A 69 -4.10 -6.57 -8.33
C SER A 69 -4.96 -7.80 -8.69
N PRO A 70 -6.14 -7.95 -8.07
CA PRO A 70 -7.11 -8.95 -8.52
C PRO A 70 -7.47 -8.69 -9.98
N ARG A 71 -7.54 -9.75 -10.77
CA ARG A 71 -7.86 -9.68 -12.19
C ARG A 71 -9.15 -8.87 -12.42
N CYS A 72 -9.03 -7.80 -13.19
CA CYS A 72 -10.14 -6.95 -13.61
C CYS A 72 -9.88 -6.44 -15.03
N GLY A 73 -10.33 -7.20 -16.02
CA GLY A 73 -9.94 -6.99 -17.41
C GLY A 73 -8.54 -7.52 -17.72
N LEU A 74 -7.95 -7.07 -18.84
CA LEU A 74 -6.69 -7.57 -19.35
C LEU A 74 -5.53 -6.60 -19.02
N TRP A 75 -4.90 -6.79 -17.85
CA TRP A 75 -3.79 -5.98 -17.38
C TRP A 75 -2.66 -6.84 -16.79
N GLY A 76 -1.43 -6.33 -16.82
CA GLY A 76 -0.28 -6.95 -16.14
C GLY A 76 -0.44 -6.96 -14.62
N PHE A 77 0.34 -7.81 -13.96
CA PHE A 77 0.33 -8.03 -12.51
C PHE A 77 -1.05 -8.44 -11.96
N SER A 78 -1.81 -9.22 -12.74
CA SER A 78 -3.11 -9.72 -12.33
C SER A 78 -3.01 -11.12 -11.70
N TYR A 79 -3.64 -11.32 -10.55
CA TYR A 79 -3.85 -12.63 -9.93
C TYR A 79 -5.34 -12.93 -9.81
N ASP A 80 -5.69 -14.22 -9.70
CA ASP A 80 -7.09 -14.64 -9.57
C ASP A 80 -7.62 -14.35 -8.16
N ARG A 81 -8.88 -13.91 -8.06
CA ARG A 81 -9.53 -13.74 -6.75
C ARG A 81 -9.63 -15.09 -6.07
N ASP A 82 -9.30 -15.16 -4.77
CA ASP A 82 -9.61 -16.33 -3.96
C ASP A 82 -11.12 -16.56 -4.05
N THR A 83 -11.54 -17.63 -4.73
CA THR A 83 -12.95 -17.96 -4.91
C THR A 83 -13.52 -18.38 -3.56
N THR A 84 -14.18 -17.45 -2.86
CA THR A 84 -15.16 -17.90 -1.87
C THR A 84 -16.28 -18.59 -2.63
N THR A 85 -16.71 -19.75 -2.15
CA THR A 85 -17.64 -20.71 -2.77
C THR A 85 -19.04 -20.14 -3.14
N ALA A 86 -19.26 -18.83 -3.02
CA ALA A 86 -20.54 -18.16 -3.23
C ALA A 86 -20.70 -17.47 -4.61
N GLU A 87 -19.67 -17.31 -5.43
CA GLU A 87 -19.75 -16.56 -6.72
C GLU A 87 -19.51 -17.42 -7.97
N LEU A 88 -20.02 -18.66 -8.03
CA LEU A 88 -20.21 -19.35 -9.30
C LEU A 88 -21.52 -18.87 -9.95
N SER A 89 -21.54 -17.67 -10.54
CA SER A 89 -22.66 -17.30 -11.42
C SER A 89 -22.36 -16.24 -12.50
N SER A 90 -21.12 -16.11 -12.98
CA SER A 90 -20.85 -15.26 -14.15
C SER A 90 -19.81 -15.87 -15.11
N HIS A 91 -20.34 -16.63 -16.07
CA HIS A 91 -19.96 -16.87 -17.48
C HIS A 91 -18.53 -16.75 -18.06
N GLU A 92 -17.46 -16.47 -17.31
CA GLU A 92 -16.09 -16.71 -17.78
C GLU A 92 -15.55 -17.97 -17.09
N ALA A 93 -15.43 -19.05 -17.88
CA ALA A 93 -14.93 -20.31 -17.40
C ALA A 93 -13.55 -20.12 -16.79
N SER A 94 -13.43 -20.32 -15.46
CA SER A 94 -12.13 -20.41 -14.81
C SER A 94 -11.29 -21.47 -15.53
N PRO A 95 -9.99 -21.23 -15.78
CA PRO A 95 -9.16 -22.20 -16.47
C PRO A 95 -9.14 -23.55 -15.72
N PRO A 96 -8.92 -24.67 -16.43
CA PRO A 96 -8.91 -26.00 -15.84
C PRO A 96 -7.97 -26.08 -14.62
N PRO A 97 -8.29 -26.91 -13.61
CA PRO A 97 -7.48 -27.07 -12.39
C PRO A 97 -5.99 -27.32 -12.64
N GLU A 98 -5.69 -27.96 -13.77
CA GLU A 98 -4.37 -28.38 -14.21
C GLU A 98 -3.45 -27.20 -14.58
N GLN A 99 -4.00 -26.01 -14.84
CA GLN A 99 -3.24 -24.77 -15.12
C GLN A 99 -3.07 -23.86 -13.90
N ARG A 100 -3.64 -24.19 -12.73
CA ARG A 100 -3.55 -23.38 -11.48
C ARG A 100 -2.27 -23.61 -10.67
N GLN A 101 -1.24 -24.23 -11.26
CA GLN A 101 -0.17 -24.83 -10.47
C GLN A 101 0.93 -23.88 -9.98
N HIS A 102 0.91 -22.57 -10.24
CA HIS A 102 2.03 -21.69 -9.82
C HIS A 102 1.67 -20.26 -9.37
N GLU A 103 0.41 -19.85 -9.33
CA GLU A 103 0.04 -18.50 -8.87
C GLU A 103 -0.24 -18.51 -7.35
N PRO A 104 0.41 -17.65 -6.55
CA PRO A 104 0.10 -17.57 -5.13
C PRO A 104 -1.35 -17.12 -4.97
N SER A 105 -2.13 -17.85 -4.16
CA SER A 105 -3.42 -17.35 -3.65
C SER A 105 -3.25 -15.93 -3.14
N ALA A 106 -4.27 -15.09 -3.26
CA ALA A 106 -4.19 -13.70 -2.81
C ALA A 106 -3.73 -13.60 -1.35
N THR A 107 -4.13 -14.57 -0.52
CA THR A 107 -3.66 -14.71 0.87
C THR A 107 -2.13 -14.85 0.97
N ARG A 108 -1.53 -15.86 0.33
CA ARG A 108 -0.07 -16.06 0.30
C ARG A 108 0.68 -14.87 -0.28
N LEU A 109 0.14 -14.25 -1.32
CA LEU A 109 0.74 -13.07 -1.93
C LEU A 109 0.91 -11.95 -0.88
N TRP A 110 -0.15 -11.62 -0.14
CA TRP A 110 -0.10 -10.50 0.81
C TRP A 110 0.60 -10.82 2.13
N GLU A 111 0.89 -12.10 2.43
CA GLU A 111 1.70 -12.47 3.60
C GLU A 111 3.14 -11.91 3.54
N SER A 112 3.64 -11.58 2.35
CA SER A 112 4.96 -10.97 2.16
C SER A 112 5.09 -9.56 2.73
N ILE A 113 3.97 -8.84 2.97
CA ILE A 113 4.00 -7.52 3.62
C ILE A 113 4.58 -7.70 5.03
N PRO A 114 5.74 -7.13 5.39
CA PRO A 114 6.32 -7.33 6.71
C PRO A 114 5.41 -6.80 7.82
N SER A 115 5.38 -7.44 8.99
CA SER A 115 4.63 -6.93 10.16
C SER A 115 5.16 -5.61 10.70
N THR A 116 6.37 -5.22 10.31
CA THR A 116 7.04 -3.97 10.67
C THR A 116 6.95 -2.91 9.57
N ALA A 117 6.10 -3.09 8.55
CA ALA A 117 5.94 -2.09 7.49
C ALA A 117 5.31 -0.82 8.08
N ASP A 118 5.95 0.33 7.86
CA ASP A 118 5.41 1.64 8.23
C ASP A 118 4.44 2.13 7.16
N ILE A 119 4.81 1.91 5.90
CA ILE A 119 4.07 2.32 4.71
C ILE A 119 3.87 1.11 3.81
N VAL A 120 2.65 0.94 3.31
CA VAL A 120 2.32 -0.06 2.29
C VAL A 120 1.83 0.66 1.04
N VAL A 121 2.40 0.35 -0.11
CA VAL A 121 1.99 0.87 -1.42
C VAL A 121 1.57 -0.30 -2.28
N THR A 122 0.34 -0.28 -2.76
CA THR A 122 -0.24 -1.37 -3.55
C THR A 122 -0.93 -0.81 -4.78
N HIS A 123 -1.04 -1.59 -5.86
CA HIS A 123 -1.85 -1.16 -6.98
C HIS A 123 -3.35 -1.18 -6.62
N THR A 124 -3.82 -2.27 -6.02
CA THR A 124 -5.23 -2.48 -5.67
C THR A 124 -5.59 -1.94 -4.28
N PRO A 125 -6.81 -1.41 -4.06
CA PRO A 125 -7.27 -1.07 -2.72
C PRO A 125 -7.63 -2.35 -1.91
N PRO A 126 -7.57 -2.28 -0.57
CA PRO A 126 -8.18 -3.30 0.27
C PRO A 126 -9.71 -3.30 0.08
N ARG A 127 -10.34 -4.48 0.18
CA ARG A 127 -11.80 -4.62 0.03
C ARG A 127 -12.55 -3.76 1.06
N GLY A 128 -13.62 -3.10 0.63
CA GLY A 128 -14.48 -2.26 1.48
C GLY A 128 -13.85 -0.93 1.90
N HIS A 129 -12.78 -0.52 1.24
CA HIS A 129 -11.97 0.63 1.63
C HIS A 129 -11.46 1.37 0.39
N LEU A 130 -12.17 2.42 -0.03
CA LEU A 130 -11.82 3.22 -1.21
C LEU A 130 -11.71 2.36 -2.49
N ASP A 131 -12.59 1.36 -2.60
CA ASP A 131 -12.62 0.37 -3.67
C ASP A 131 -13.91 0.36 -4.48
N ASP A 132 -14.67 1.45 -4.40
CA ASP A 132 -15.93 1.64 -5.11
C ASP A 132 -15.71 1.89 -6.60
N ARG A 133 -16.45 1.15 -7.43
CA ARG A 133 -16.55 1.37 -8.88
C ARG A 133 -17.93 1.87 -9.20
N ALA A 134 -18.03 2.89 -10.03
CA ALA A 134 -19.33 3.42 -10.48
C ALA A 134 -20.20 2.29 -11.07
N GLY A 135 -21.39 2.09 -10.50
CA GLY A 135 -22.35 1.09 -10.97
C GLY A 135 -22.07 -0.37 -10.59
N ALA A 136 -21.03 -0.66 -9.79
CA ALA A 136 -20.76 -2.01 -9.31
C ALA A 136 -21.49 -2.32 -7.99
N VAL A 137 -22.05 -3.53 -7.88
CA VAL A 137 -22.69 -4.02 -6.63
C VAL A 137 -21.65 -4.32 -5.56
N THR A 138 -20.43 -4.67 -5.95
CA THR A 138 -19.34 -5.01 -5.02
C THR A 138 -18.08 -4.23 -5.32
N GLY A 139 -17.37 -3.85 -4.27
CA GLY A 139 -16.06 -3.25 -4.34
C GLY A 139 -15.02 -4.10 -5.10
N ALA A 140 -14.13 -3.39 -5.77
CA ALA A 140 -13.03 -3.91 -6.56
C ALA A 140 -11.89 -4.53 -5.74
N GLY A 141 -11.82 -4.17 -4.46
CA GLY A 141 -10.64 -4.35 -3.64
C GLY A 141 -10.38 -5.81 -3.28
N CYS A 142 -9.21 -6.03 -2.69
CA CYS A 142 -8.76 -7.35 -2.28
C CYS A 142 -9.03 -7.62 -0.79
N GLU A 143 -9.80 -8.68 -0.52
CA GLU A 143 -10.14 -9.10 0.84
C GLU A 143 -8.93 -9.66 1.60
N ALA A 144 -8.05 -10.40 0.92
CA ALA A 144 -6.80 -10.88 1.51
C ALA A 144 -5.87 -9.71 1.92
N LEU A 145 -5.81 -8.65 1.11
CA LEU A 145 -5.08 -7.43 1.43
C LEU A 145 -5.69 -6.73 2.65
N ARG A 146 -7.02 -6.57 2.71
CA ARG A 146 -7.72 -6.01 3.89
C ARG A 146 -7.36 -6.77 5.17
N ARG A 147 -7.43 -8.10 5.14
CA ARG A 147 -7.05 -8.95 6.29
C ARG A 147 -5.58 -8.79 6.67
N ARG A 148 -4.68 -8.64 5.69
CA ARG A 148 -3.27 -8.40 5.98
C ARG A 148 -3.06 -7.05 6.65
N LEU A 149 -3.66 -5.98 6.13
CA LEU A 149 -3.57 -4.65 6.70
C LEU A 149 -4.13 -4.59 8.13
N ALA A 150 -5.22 -5.31 8.43
CA ALA A 150 -5.74 -5.42 9.79
C ALA A 150 -4.76 -6.07 10.79
N ARG A 151 -3.82 -6.90 10.31
CA ARG A 151 -2.75 -7.53 11.11
C ARG A 151 -1.47 -6.69 11.18
N VAL A 152 -1.07 -6.07 10.06
CA VAL A 152 0.18 -5.30 9.95
C VAL A 152 0.02 -3.89 10.52
N ARG A 153 -1.14 -3.28 10.25
CA ARG A 153 -1.52 -1.93 10.70
C ARG A 153 -0.45 -0.88 10.40
N PRO A 154 -0.08 -0.70 9.10
CA PRO A 154 0.83 0.37 8.73
C PRO A 154 0.20 1.73 9.08
N ILE A 155 1.02 2.76 9.29
CA ILE A 155 0.51 4.12 9.52
C ILE A 155 -0.20 4.62 8.26
N LEU A 156 0.36 4.27 7.09
CA LEU A 156 -0.13 4.67 5.79
C LEU A 156 -0.20 3.49 4.82
N SER A 157 -1.36 3.30 4.19
CA SER A 157 -1.58 2.37 3.08
C SER A 157 -2.03 3.16 1.85
N VAL A 158 -1.18 3.24 0.83
CA VAL A 158 -1.46 3.92 -0.43
C VAL A 158 -1.86 2.91 -1.50
N CYS A 159 -2.94 3.20 -2.20
CA CYS A 159 -3.45 2.37 -3.31
C CYS A 159 -3.86 3.22 -4.51
N GLY A 160 -4.27 2.55 -5.59
CA GLY A 160 -4.82 3.18 -6.78
C GLY A 160 -5.81 2.23 -7.47
N HIS A 161 -5.66 2.03 -8.78
CA HIS A 161 -6.42 1.10 -9.62
C HIS A 161 -7.92 1.41 -9.80
N VAL A 162 -8.58 1.91 -8.75
CA VAL A 162 -10.02 2.19 -8.73
C VAL A 162 -10.22 3.70 -8.72
N HIS A 163 -10.52 4.28 -9.89
CA HIS A 163 -10.59 5.73 -10.05
C HIS A 163 -11.70 6.37 -9.20
N GLY A 164 -12.88 5.75 -9.18
CA GLY A 164 -14.01 6.18 -8.35
C GLY A 164 -13.74 6.10 -6.84
N GLY A 165 -12.73 5.34 -6.42
CA GLY A 165 -12.33 5.21 -5.03
C GLY A 165 -11.41 6.32 -4.54
N ARG A 166 -11.04 7.30 -5.37
CA ARG A 166 -10.14 8.40 -4.99
C ARG A 166 -10.61 9.05 -3.68
N GLY A 167 -9.77 9.01 -2.65
CA GLY A 167 -10.00 9.66 -1.37
C GLY A 167 -9.00 9.22 -0.31
N ALA A 168 -9.34 9.49 0.95
CA ALA A 168 -8.62 8.99 2.11
C ALA A 168 -9.61 8.62 3.22
N GLN A 169 -9.17 7.77 4.14
CA GLN A 169 -9.93 7.42 5.35
C GLN A 169 -8.98 6.89 6.42
N ARG A 170 -9.40 7.03 7.68
CA ARG A 170 -8.72 6.42 8.82
C ARG A 170 -9.49 5.20 9.26
N VAL A 171 -8.81 4.06 9.40
CA VAL A 171 -9.41 2.78 9.77
C VAL A 171 -8.83 2.34 11.09
N SER A 172 -9.66 2.31 12.13
CA SER A 172 -9.33 1.71 13.42
C SER A 172 -9.70 0.24 13.41
N TRP A 173 -8.68 -0.61 13.60
CA TRP A 173 -8.82 -2.05 13.63
C TRP A 173 -9.10 -2.52 15.06
N PRO A 174 -10.01 -3.49 15.26
CA PRO A 174 -10.25 -4.03 16.59
C PRO A 174 -9.01 -4.69 17.17
N ALA A 175 -8.92 -4.76 18.50
CA ALA A 175 -7.89 -5.55 19.16
C ALA A 175 -7.86 -6.97 18.59
N ALA A 176 -6.67 -7.55 18.45
CA ALA A 176 -6.59 -8.96 18.12
C ALA A 176 -7.31 -9.74 19.24
N PRO A 177 -8.13 -10.75 18.91
CA PRO A 177 -8.80 -11.51 19.95
C PRO A 177 -7.76 -12.15 20.85
N ASP A 178 -7.78 -11.80 22.13
CA ASP A 178 -7.04 -12.52 23.16
C ASP A 178 -7.57 -13.96 23.16
N SER A 179 -6.67 -14.94 23.28
CA SER A 179 -6.94 -16.38 23.15
C SER A 179 -7.93 -16.98 24.18
N GLY A 180 -8.73 -16.17 24.89
CA GLY A 180 -9.57 -16.63 26.00
C GLY A 180 -10.75 -15.74 26.43
N GLY A 181 -11.22 -14.79 25.61
CA GLY A 181 -12.36 -13.92 25.97
C GLY A 181 -13.67 -14.33 25.30
N GLY A 182 -14.72 -14.55 26.09
CA GLY A 182 -16.06 -14.90 25.65
C GLY A 182 -16.71 -13.90 24.68
N ASP A 183 -17.70 -14.42 23.96
CA ASP A 183 -18.44 -13.78 22.88
C ASP A 183 -19.41 -12.71 23.41
N GLU A 184 -18.95 -11.48 23.72
CA GLU A 184 -19.74 -10.23 23.68
C GLU A 184 -18.78 -9.01 23.61
N ALA A 185 -18.96 -8.16 22.60
CA ALA A 185 -18.15 -6.98 22.21
C ALA A 185 -16.79 -7.25 21.51
N ARG A 186 -16.84 -7.83 20.31
CA ARG A 186 -15.78 -7.55 19.31
C ARG A 186 -15.92 -6.07 18.91
N ASP A 187 -14.92 -5.24 19.20
CA ASP A 187 -14.86 -3.89 18.63
C ASP A 187 -15.09 -3.98 17.11
N ALA A 188 -15.99 -3.14 16.59
CA ALA A 188 -16.20 -3.06 15.14
C ALA A 188 -15.02 -2.32 14.49
N VAL A 189 -14.76 -2.60 13.21
CA VAL A 189 -13.85 -1.74 12.43
C VAL A 189 -14.50 -0.35 12.34
N VAL A 190 -13.84 0.68 12.88
CA VAL A 190 -14.32 2.06 12.80
C VAL A 190 -13.62 2.74 11.63
N VAL A 191 -14.41 3.31 10.72
CA VAL A 191 -13.92 4.00 9.53
C VAL A 191 -14.32 5.47 9.62
N THR A 192 -13.33 6.35 9.60
CA THR A 192 -13.51 7.80 9.56
C THR A 192 -13.11 8.31 8.17
N PRO A 193 -14.05 8.70 7.31
CA PRO A 193 -13.73 9.23 5.98
C PRO A 193 -13.00 10.58 6.11
N TRP A 194 -12.09 10.85 5.18
CA TRP A 194 -11.49 12.18 5.04
C TRP A 194 -12.35 13.04 4.12
N GLU A 195 -12.60 14.26 4.56
CA GLU A 195 -13.19 15.31 3.73
C GLU A 195 -12.07 16.18 3.16
N ASP A 196 -12.03 16.31 1.83
CA ASP A 196 -11.01 17.12 1.17
C ASP A 196 -11.19 18.60 1.56
N PRO A 197 -10.20 19.26 2.19
CA PRO A 197 -10.29 20.68 2.53
C PRO A 197 -10.29 21.60 1.30
N SER A 198 -10.10 21.04 0.10
CA SER A 198 -10.03 21.76 -1.17
C SER A 198 -10.53 20.86 -2.32
N PRO A 199 -11.84 20.54 -2.37
CA PRO A 199 -12.38 19.60 -3.35
C PRO A 199 -12.41 20.18 -4.77
N GLU A 200 -12.35 21.51 -4.93
CA GLU A 200 -12.42 22.13 -6.25
C GLU A 200 -11.12 21.89 -7.04
N ALA A 201 -11.27 21.34 -8.26
CA ALA A 201 -10.15 21.08 -9.15
C ALA A 201 -9.37 22.34 -9.54
N THR A 202 -10.01 23.51 -9.50
CA THR A 202 -9.40 24.82 -9.80
C THR A 202 -8.68 25.45 -8.61
N SER A 203 -8.86 24.91 -7.40
CA SER A 203 -8.26 25.46 -6.19
C SER A 203 -6.79 25.12 -6.09
N SER A 204 -5.97 26.13 -5.81
CA SER A 204 -4.53 25.98 -5.52
C SER A 204 -4.26 25.45 -4.11
N LYS A 205 -5.28 25.36 -3.24
CA LYS A 205 -5.11 24.81 -1.89
C LYS A 205 -4.90 23.30 -1.96
N MET A 206 -4.00 22.80 -1.13
CA MET A 206 -3.64 21.38 -1.06
C MET A 206 -4.80 20.53 -0.52
N SER A 207 -4.98 19.36 -1.12
CA SER A 207 -5.80 18.28 -0.56
C SER A 207 -5.00 17.58 0.55
N LEU A 208 -5.03 18.15 1.75
CA LEU A 208 -4.18 17.74 2.88
C LEU A 208 -4.87 16.67 3.76
N VAL A 209 -4.14 15.61 4.06
CA VAL A 209 -4.42 14.62 5.12
C VAL A 209 -3.37 14.80 6.22
N ASP A 210 -3.77 15.29 7.39
CA ASP A 210 -2.87 15.50 8.53
C ASP A 210 -2.91 14.31 9.50
N LEU A 211 -1.82 13.53 9.53
CA LEU A 211 -1.64 12.41 10.47
C LEU A 211 -0.74 12.78 11.67
N THR A 212 -0.30 14.03 11.77
CA THR A 212 0.59 14.52 12.85
C THR A 212 -0.18 14.80 14.15
N GLY A 213 -1.52 14.90 14.07
CA GLY A 213 -2.38 15.23 15.21
C GLY A 213 -2.28 16.69 15.66
N ARG A 214 -1.49 17.54 14.99
CA ARG A 214 -1.32 18.97 15.34
C ARG A 214 -2.58 19.80 15.09
N ARG A 215 -3.44 19.38 14.16
CA ARG A 215 -4.73 20.02 13.88
C ARG A 215 -5.95 19.21 14.35
N GLY A 216 -5.76 17.99 14.85
CA GLY A 216 -6.84 17.13 15.31
C GLY A 216 -6.36 16.06 16.30
N GLY A 217 -6.55 16.32 17.60
CA GLY A 217 -6.57 15.35 18.70
C GLY A 217 -5.55 14.19 18.68
N ALA A 218 -4.34 14.45 19.16
CA ALA A 218 -3.44 13.63 20.01
C ALA A 218 -3.22 12.09 19.83
N ALA A 219 -3.92 11.35 18.96
CA ALA A 219 -3.92 9.89 19.03
C ALA A 219 -2.86 9.14 18.17
N ALA A 220 -2.24 9.78 17.18
CA ALA A 220 -1.34 9.09 16.23
C ALA A 220 0.16 9.23 16.54
N ALA A 221 0.60 10.37 17.08
CA ALA A 221 2.02 10.68 17.30
C ALA A 221 2.66 9.90 18.47
N ALA A 222 1.86 9.55 19.50
CA ALA A 222 2.39 8.98 20.75
C ALA A 222 2.93 7.55 20.64
N ALA A 223 2.55 6.79 19.60
CA ALA A 223 2.97 5.39 19.44
C ALA A 223 4.34 5.21 18.74
N LEU A 224 4.87 6.25 18.09
CA LEU A 224 6.08 6.13 17.26
C LEU A 224 7.38 6.56 17.94
N ALA A 225 7.32 7.51 18.86
CA ALA A 225 8.51 8.15 19.42
C ALA A 225 9.35 7.23 20.34
N SER A 226 8.78 6.16 20.89
CA SER A 226 9.44 5.40 21.97
C SER A 226 10.24 4.16 21.52
N LYS A 227 10.36 3.85 20.22
CA LYS A 227 10.86 2.50 19.81
C LYS A 227 11.88 2.48 18.66
N ALA A 228 12.56 3.59 18.38
CA ALA A 228 13.70 3.62 17.46
C ALA A 228 14.97 2.97 18.05
N ALA A 229 15.16 3.00 19.37
CA ALA A 229 16.38 2.54 20.03
C ALA A 229 16.56 1.01 20.10
N SER A 230 15.51 0.20 19.89
CA SER A 230 15.59 -1.27 20.07
C SER A 230 15.65 -2.08 18.77
N ALA A 231 15.55 -1.44 17.60
CA ALA A 231 15.30 -2.15 16.33
C ALA A 231 16.54 -2.35 15.43
N PHE A 232 17.74 -1.97 15.87
CA PHE A 232 18.99 -2.15 15.12
C PHE A 232 19.94 -3.22 15.67
N GLY A 233 19.54 -3.94 16.72
CA GLY A 233 20.25 -5.15 17.15
C GLY A 233 19.96 -6.30 16.19
N SER A 234 20.99 -6.89 15.58
CA SER A 234 20.91 -8.05 14.66
C SER A 234 20.56 -9.38 15.37
N GLY A 235 19.72 -9.34 16.40
CA GLY A 235 19.30 -10.49 17.22
C GLY A 235 17.81 -10.78 17.10
N SER A 236 17.44 -12.07 17.12
CA SER A 236 16.05 -12.56 17.02
C SER A 236 15.10 -11.95 18.06
N GLY A 237 15.61 -11.51 19.22
CA GLY A 237 14.84 -10.85 20.28
C GLY A 237 14.39 -9.41 19.94
N ALA A 238 15.21 -8.64 19.22
CA ALA A 238 14.92 -7.25 18.85
C ALA A 238 13.80 -7.17 17.79
N ALA A 239 13.81 -8.10 16.82
CA ALA A 239 12.76 -8.21 15.82
C ALA A 239 11.39 -8.57 16.42
N ALA A 240 11.37 -9.43 17.45
CA ALA A 240 10.13 -9.81 18.15
C ALA A 240 9.57 -8.66 19.00
N ALA A 241 10.42 -7.92 19.71
CA ALA A 241 10.01 -6.74 20.48
C ALA A 241 9.51 -5.61 19.57
N SER A 242 10.17 -5.40 18.42
CA SER A 242 9.71 -4.49 17.38
C SER A 242 8.34 -4.95 16.84
N ALA A 243 8.19 -6.20 16.41
CA ALA A 243 6.90 -6.70 15.93
C ALA A 243 5.76 -6.58 16.96
N ALA A 244 6.03 -6.76 18.25
CA ALA A 244 5.05 -6.54 19.32
C ALA A 244 4.61 -5.07 19.42
N ALA A 245 5.54 -4.14 19.26
CA ALA A 245 5.23 -2.72 19.21
C ALA A 245 4.39 -2.29 18.01
N TYR A 246 4.68 -2.85 16.83
CA TYR A 246 3.89 -2.59 15.64
C TYR A 246 2.46 -3.12 15.78
N ARG A 247 2.23 -4.18 16.56
CA ARG A 247 0.89 -4.70 16.91
C ARG A 247 0.07 -3.75 17.80
N GLU A 248 0.72 -2.81 18.50
CA GLU A 248 0.01 -1.80 19.31
C GLU A 248 -0.61 -0.69 18.45
N ARG A 249 -0.22 -0.55 17.17
CA ARG A 249 -0.90 0.37 16.25
C ARG A 249 -2.37 -0.04 16.16
N LYS A 250 -3.25 0.92 16.35
CA LYS A 250 -4.71 0.69 16.29
C LYS A 250 -5.31 1.14 14.97
N GLU A 251 -4.62 2.03 14.26
CA GLU A 251 -5.19 2.72 13.11
C GLU A 251 -4.26 2.65 11.89
N THR A 252 -4.87 2.63 10.71
CA THR A 252 -4.20 2.82 9.42
C THR A 252 -4.90 3.93 8.64
N CYS A 253 -4.15 4.90 8.12
CA CYS A 253 -4.66 5.80 7.09
C CYS A 253 -4.59 5.10 5.74
N ILE A 254 -5.73 4.95 5.06
CA ILE A 254 -5.80 4.40 3.70
C ILE A 254 -6.05 5.54 2.74
N VAL A 255 -5.21 5.65 1.71
CA VAL A 255 -5.32 6.67 0.67
C VAL A 255 -5.40 5.97 -0.68
N ASN A 256 -6.47 6.23 -1.43
CA ASN A 256 -6.53 5.88 -2.84
C ASN A 256 -6.08 7.09 -3.64
N ALA A 257 -4.85 7.03 -4.15
CA ALA A 257 -4.18 8.08 -4.89
C ALA A 257 -4.39 7.94 -6.41
N ALA A 258 -5.54 7.43 -6.85
CA ALA A 258 -5.86 7.34 -8.28
C ALA A 258 -5.65 8.70 -8.96
N ILE A 259 -4.76 8.71 -9.95
CA ILE A 259 -4.35 9.94 -10.67
C ILE A 259 -5.42 10.34 -11.68
N VAL A 260 -6.14 9.38 -12.26
CA VAL A 260 -7.17 9.64 -13.26
C VAL A 260 -8.53 9.72 -12.56
N GLY A 261 -9.27 10.81 -12.81
CA GLY A 261 -10.59 11.07 -12.22
C GLY A 261 -11.77 10.64 -13.07
N THR A 262 -11.52 10.09 -14.26
CA THR A 262 -12.56 9.63 -15.19
C THR A 262 -12.33 8.18 -15.54
N ASP A 263 -13.40 7.40 -15.67
CA ASP A 263 -13.31 6.02 -16.10
C ASP A 263 -13.15 5.92 -17.61
N TYR A 264 -12.46 4.86 -18.07
CA TYR A 264 -12.40 4.53 -19.50
C TYR A 264 -13.83 4.28 -20.03
N PRO A 265 -14.21 4.77 -21.22
CA PRO A 265 -13.38 5.36 -22.27
C PRO A 265 -13.13 6.88 -22.18
N HIS A 266 -13.31 7.48 -21.00
CA HIS A 266 -13.16 8.93 -20.76
C HIS A 266 -14.10 9.77 -21.63
N ILE A 267 -15.39 9.46 -21.60
CA ILE A 267 -16.42 10.24 -22.30
C ILE A 267 -16.34 11.68 -21.79
N GLY A 268 -16.04 12.64 -22.68
CA GLY A 268 -15.81 14.04 -22.31
C GLY A 268 -14.36 14.43 -22.02
N GLY A 269 -13.41 13.50 -22.19
CA GLY A 269 -11.96 13.73 -22.04
C GLY A 269 -11.38 13.19 -20.74
N LYS A 270 -10.07 12.93 -20.75
CA LYS A 270 -9.33 12.43 -19.58
C LYS A 270 -9.11 13.57 -18.58
N GLN A 271 -9.65 13.40 -17.37
CA GLN A 271 -9.41 14.31 -16.24
C GLN A 271 -8.43 13.69 -15.23
N LEU A 272 -7.62 14.53 -14.60
CA LEU A 272 -6.66 14.15 -13.57
C LEU A 272 -7.12 14.66 -12.20
N ASN A 273 -6.94 13.84 -11.17
CA ASN A 273 -7.17 14.23 -9.80
C ASN A 273 -5.97 15.06 -9.29
N LYS A 274 -6.25 16.06 -8.47
CA LYS A 274 -5.21 16.81 -7.74
C LYS A 274 -4.42 15.85 -6.82
N PRO A 275 -3.13 16.06 -6.55
CA PRO A 275 -2.40 15.25 -5.58
C PRO A 275 -3.02 15.32 -4.17
N ILE A 276 -3.04 14.20 -3.43
CA ILE A 276 -3.24 14.21 -1.97
C ILE A 276 -1.88 14.42 -1.33
N VAL A 277 -1.78 15.38 -0.43
CA VAL A 277 -0.62 15.59 0.42
C VAL A 277 -0.90 14.95 1.77
N VAL A 278 -0.02 14.08 2.23
CA VAL A 278 -0.15 13.41 3.54
C VAL A 278 0.98 13.90 4.43
N ASP A 279 0.64 14.61 5.50
CA ASP A 279 1.59 14.96 6.55
C ASP A 279 1.65 13.80 7.55
N VAL A 280 2.84 13.21 7.71
CA VAL A 280 3.05 12.03 8.57
C VAL A 280 4.31 12.23 9.42
N GLU A 281 4.23 11.83 10.69
CA GLU A 281 5.39 11.75 11.55
C GLU A 281 5.96 10.33 11.51
N LEU A 282 7.27 10.23 11.32
CA LEU A 282 8.00 8.97 11.16
C LEU A 282 9.21 8.96 12.13
N PRO A 283 9.73 7.78 12.50
CA PRO A 283 10.76 7.68 13.53
C PRO A 283 12.08 8.35 13.12
N VAL A 284 12.63 9.19 13.99
CA VAL A 284 13.98 9.78 13.84
C VAL A 284 15.00 8.77 14.36
N TRP A 285 16.14 8.65 13.68
CA TRP A 285 17.28 7.85 14.18
C TRP A 285 18.25 8.75 14.94
N GLU A 286 18.71 8.30 16.11
CA GLU A 286 19.80 8.93 16.85
C GLU A 286 21.14 8.36 16.36
N GLU A 287 22.17 9.20 16.28
CA GLU A 287 23.55 8.75 16.05
C GLU A 287 24.05 8.09 17.33
N ASP A 288 24.72 6.93 17.23
CA ASP A 288 25.54 6.42 18.31
C ASP A 288 26.60 7.50 18.61
N VAL A 289 26.44 8.21 19.72
CA VAL A 289 27.46 9.12 20.24
C VAL A 289 28.65 8.25 20.60
N PRO A 290 29.83 8.40 19.97
CA PRO A 290 31.01 7.66 20.40
C PRO A 290 31.30 8.05 21.86
N ASP A 291 31.47 7.07 22.75
CA ASP A 291 31.87 7.28 24.14
C ASP A 291 33.20 8.04 24.18
N GLU A 292 33.15 9.36 24.26
CA GLU A 292 34.30 10.22 24.48
C GLU A 292 34.57 10.34 26.00
N GLN A 293 34.71 9.21 26.70
CA GLN A 293 35.23 9.16 28.07
C GLN A 293 35.98 7.85 28.36
N ALA A 294 37.20 7.72 27.84
CA ALA A 294 38.21 6.82 28.41
C ALA A 294 39.62 7.22 27.97
N SER A 295 40.11 8.39 28.38
CA SER A 295 41.57 8.64 28.50
C SER A 295 41.86 9.91 29.29
N THR A 296 41.53 9.90 30.59
CA THR A 296 42.30 10.65 31.59
C THR A 296 42.46 9.79 32.83
N ALA A 297 43.51 8.98 32.86
CA ALA A 297 44.23 8.55 34.05
C ALA A 297 45.57 7.94 33.62
#